data_AF-A0A542LGU4-F1
#
_entry.id   AF-A0A542LGU4-F1
#
_cell.length_a   1.000
_cell.length_b   1.000
_cell.length_c   1.000
_cell.angle_alpha   90.00
_cell.angle_beta   90.00
_cell.angle_gamma   90.00
#
_symmetry.space_group_name_H-M   'P 1'
#
loop_
_entity.id
_entity.type
_entity.pdbx_description
1 polymer ?
#
loop_
_entity_poly.entity_id
_entity_poly.type
_entity_poly.pdbx_seq_one_letter_code
_entity_poly.pdbx_strand_id
1 'polypeptide(L)' 'PDFYCHVASFTTTNLNVQYKLSPNLTLRGAILNLFDKQPPIDVGTYGNSGVQTSYNASLHQAGAVGRFYSVGLNYTF' A
#
# COMPACT_ATOMS: atom_id res chain seq x y z
N PRO A 1 -14.70 -7.23 23.51
CA PRO A 1 -15.47 -8.05 22.53
C PRO A 1 -14.55 -9.04 21.81
N ASP A 2 -14.93 -10.31 21.69
CA ASP A 2 -14.08 -11.39 21.13
C ASP A 2 -13.53 -11.10 19.73
N PHE A 3 -14.24 -10.30 18.93
CA PHE A 3 -13.84 -10.00 17.55
C PHE A 3 -12.54 -9.19 17.42
N TYR A 4 -11.99 -8.66 18.52
CA TYR A 4 -10.69 -7.99 18.54
C TYR A 4 -9.53 -8.89 18.98
N CYS A 5 -9.80 -10.15 19.35
CA CYS A 5 -8.75 -11.12 19.67
C CYS A 5 -8.03 -11.65 18.42
N HIS A 6 -8.58 -11.40 17.23
CA HIS A 6 -8.01 -11.83 15.96
C HIS A 6 -7.95 -10.66 14.98
N VAL A 7 -6.82 -10.53 14.30
CA VAL A 7 -6.62 -9.54 13.23
C VAL A 7 -6.86 -10.24 11.89
N ALA A 8 -7.73 -9.68 11.07
CA ALA A 8 -8.00 -10.24 9.75
C ALA A 8 -6.75 -10.14 8.85
N SER A 9 -6.60 -11.10 7.93
CA SER A 9 -5.50 -11.08 6.96
C SER A 9 -5.59 -9.83 6.07
N PHE A 10 -4.46 -9.15 5.92
CA PHE A 10 -4.30 -7.99 5.05
C PHE A 10 -3.33 -8.33 3.92
N THR A 11 -3.77 -8.16 2.68
CA THR A 11 -2.93 -8.38 1.50
C THR A 11 -3.28 -7.31 0.48
N THR A 12 -2.26 -6.63 -0.02
CA THR A 12 -2.37 -5.64 -1.10
C THR A 12 -1.64 -6.16 -2.32
N THR A 13 -2.15 -5.79 -3.50
CA THR A 13 -1.52 -6.12 -4.78
C THR A 13 -0.99 -4.84 -5.39
N ASN A 14 0.29 -4.83 -5.72
CA ASN A 14 0.95 -3.71 -6.36
C ASN A 14 1.22 -4.05 -7.83
N LEU A 15 0.87 -3.15 -8.74
CA LEU A 15 1.11 -3.29 -10.16
C LEU A 15 2.18 -2.31 -10.60
N ASN A 16 3.24 -2.80 -11.24
CA ASN A 16 4.30 -1.97 -11.81
C ASN A 16 4.39 -2.25 -13.31
N VAL A 17 4.33 -1.19 -14.11
CA VAL A 17 4.43 -1.24 -15.56
C VAL A 17 5.62 -0.39 -15.99
N GLN A 18 6.44 -0.94 -16.88
CA GLN A 18 7.52 -0.21 -17.52
C GLN A 18 7.43 -0.42 -19.02
N TYR A 19 7.51 0.66 -19.77
CA TYR A 19 7.44 0.64 -21.23
C TYR A 19 8.55 1.49 -21.83
N LYS A 20 9.31 0.91 -22.76
CA LYS A 20 10.34 1.64 -23.52
C LYS A 20 9.67 2.32 -24.71
N LEU A 21 9.55 3.65 -24.64
CA LEU A 21 9.02 4.47 -25.74
C LEU A 21 10.05 4.58 -26.87
N SER A 22 11.32 4.71 -26.51
CA SER A 22 12.47 4.79 -27.42
C SER A 22 13.69 4.12 -26.75
N PRO A 23 14.81 3.88 -27.45
CA PRO A 23 16.03 3.34 -26.83
C PRO A 23 16.50 4.15 -25.61
N ASN A 24 16.22 5.46 -25.66
CA ASN A 24 16.67 6.44 -24.68
C ASN A 24 15.56 6.88 -23.72
N LEU A 25 14.30 6.46 -23.93
CA LEU A 25 13.16 6.96 -23.17
C LEU A 25 12.32 5.80 -22.62
N THR A 26 12.20 5.72 -21.31
CA THR A 26 11.43 4.72 -20.59
C THR A 26 10.35 5.37 -19.75
N LEU A 27 9.09 4.98 -19.97
CA LEU A 27 7.95 5.31 -19.13
C LEU A 27 7.80 4.26 -18.03
N ARG A 28 7.51 4.70 -16.82
CA ARG A 28 7.24 3.86 -15.65
C ARG A 28 5.92 4.30 -15.03
N GLY A 29 5.08 3.33 -14.69
CA GLY A 29 3.88 3.54 -13.90
C GLY A 29 3.82 2.52 -12.77
N ALA A 30 3.40 2.93 -11.59
CA ALA A 30 3.11 2.01 -10.49
C ALA A 30 1.76 2.35 -9.86
N ILE A 31 1.05 1.30 -9.45
CA ILE A 31 -0.19 1.39 -8.69
C ILE A 31 0.02 0.56 -7.44
N LEU A 32 0.07 1.23 -6.29
CA LEU A 32 0.08 0.56 -4.98
C LEU A 32 -1.36 0.34 -4.52
N ASN A 33 -1.61 -0.79 -3.86
CA ASN A 33 -2.94 -1.19 -3.40
C ASN A 33 -3.99 -1.13 -4.53
N LEU A 34 -3.73 -1.88 -5.61
CA LEU A 34 -4.55 -1.91 -6.83
C LEU A 34 -6.04 -2.14 -6.55
N PHE A 35 -6.38 -2.94 -5.54
CA PHE A 35 -7.76 -3.27 -5.18
C PHE A 35 -8.34 -2.40 -4.06
N ASP A 36 -7.62 -1.36 -3.62
CA ASP A 36 -8.04 -0.44 -2.57
C ASP A 36 -8.48 -1.15 -1.27
N LYS A 37 -7.69 -2.15 -0.85
CA LYS A 37 -7.96 -2.90 0.36
C LYS A 37 -7.71 -2.02 1.57
N GLN A 38 -8.72 -1.85 2.41
CA GLN A 38 -8.62 -1.13 3.67
C GLN A 38 -7.90 -1.95 4.75
N PRO A 39 -7.21 -1.29 5.70
CA PRO A 39 -6.49 -1.97 6.76
C PRO A 39 -7.50 -2.61 7.74
N PRO A 40 -7.26 -3.84 8.22
CA PRO A 40 -8.11 -4.42 9.25
C PRO A 40 -7.93 -3.66 10.56
N ILE A 41 -8.99 -3.66 11.37
CA ILE A 41 -8.90 -3.15 12.73
C ILE A 41 -7.95 -4.06 13.52
N ASP A 42 -6.97 -3.43 14.14
CA ASP A 42 -6.04 -4.07 15.06
C ASP A 42 -5.88 -3.08 16.21
N VAL A 43 -6.33 -3.49 17.40
CA VAL A 43 -6.21 -2.71 18.64
C VAL A 43 -5.14 -3.26 19.58
N GLY A 44 -4.51 -4.40 19.22
CA GLY A 44 -3.51 -5.09 20.02
C GLY A 44 -2.08 -4.64 19.71
N THR A 45 -1.84 -4.00 18.56
CA THR A 45 -0.49 -3.53 18.20
C THR A 45 0.02 -2.45 19.17
N TYR A 46 1.14 -2.75 19.82
CA TYR A 46 1.76 -1.88 20.81
C TYR A 46 2.14 -0.50 20.23
N GLY A 47 1.89 0.56 21.01
CA GLY A 47 2.41 1.91 20.76
C GLY A 47 1.66 2.74 19.70
N ASN A 48 0.74 2.16 18.92
CA ASN A 48 0.01 2.91 17.88
C ASN A 48 -1.50 2.58 17.83
N SER A 49 -1.86 1.29 17.82
CA SER A 49 -3.20 0.78 17.51
C SER A 49 -4.32 1.08 18.53
N GLY A 50 -4.00 1.75 19.63
CA GLY A 50 -4.96 2.16 20.66
C GLY A 50 -4.84 3.61 21.10
N VAL A 51 -3.90 4.38 20.51
CA VAL A 51 -3.62 5.77 20.91
C VAL A 51 -3.78 6.74 19.75
N GLN A 52 -3.44 6.33 18.53
CA GLN A 52 -3.39 7.24 17.37
C GLN A 52 -4.17 6.73 16.16
N THR A 53 -4.14 5.42 15.92
CA THR A 53 -4.86 4.79 14.82
C THR A 53 -5.52 3.49 15.32
N SER A 54 -6.55 3.01 14.64
CA SER A 54 -7.25 1.75 14.99
C SER A 54 -6.75 0.55 14.16
N TYR A 55 -5.56 0.66 13.57
CA TYR A 55 -4.95 -0.38 12.75
C TYR A 55 -3.43 -0.38 12.94
N ASN A 56 -2.77 -1.48 12.58
CA ASN A 56 -1.33 -1.58 12.65
C ASN A 56 -0.66 -0.72 11.57
N ALA A 57 -0.19 0.49 11.92
CA ALA A 57 0.49 1.39 10.98
C ALA A 57 1.82 0.83 10.45
N SER A 58 2.48 -0.08 11.15
CA SER A 58 3.72 -0.68 10.66
C SER A 58 3.48 -1.68 9.52
N LEU A 59 2.35 -2.40 9.55
CA LEU A 59 2.07 -3.49 8.60
C LEU A 59 0.98 -3.15 7.58
N HIS A 60 0.01 -2.29 7.95
CA HIS A 60 -1.20 -2.04 7.15
C HIS A 60 -1.27 -0.61 6.61
N GLN A 61 -0.17 0.15 6.63
CA GLN A 61 -0.13 1.53 6.14
C GLN A 61 -0.63 1.68 4.70
N ALA A 62 -0.30 0.71 3.84
CA ALA A 62 -0.74 0.71 2.44
C ALA A 62 -2.28 0.72 2.30
N GLY A 63 -3.00 0.18 3.29
CA GLY A 63 -4.46 0.24 3.29
C GLY A 63 -4.98 1.61 3.69
N ALA A 64 -4.30 2.28 4.63
CA ALA A 64 -4.70 3.62 5.10
C ALA A 64 -4.43 4.71 4.06
N VAL A 65 -3.34 4.57 3.28
CA VAL A 65 -3.09 5.42 2.11
C VAL A 65 -4.12 5.15 1.00
N GLY A 66 -4.61 3.92 0.92
CA GLY A 66 -5.50 3.46 -0.15
C GLY A 66 -4.74 3.26 -1.46
N ARG A 67 -5.49 3.25 -2.56
CA ARG A 67 -4.89 3.14 -3.90
C ARG A 67 -4.05 4.37 -4.26
N PHE A 68 -2.78 4.14 -4.56
CA PHE A 68 -1.84 5.21 -4.91
C PHE A 68 -1.24 4.99 -6.31
N TYR A 69 -1.24 6.04 -7.13
CA TYR A 69 -0.73 6.03 -8.49
C TYR A 69 0.57 6.83 -8.56
N SER A 70 1.61 6.27 -9.19
CA SER A 70 2.82 6.99 -9.54
C SER A 70 3.17 6.80 -11.02
N VAL A 71 3.63 7.87 -11.65
CA VAL A 71 4.10 7.88 -13.05
C VAL A 71 5.45 8.57 -13.07
N GLY A 72 6.39 8.02 -13.83
CA GLY A 72 7.73 8.54 -13.99
C GLY A 72 8.26 8.33 -15.40
N LEU A 73 9.17 9.21 -15.81
CA LEU A 73 9.90 9.13 -17.06
C LEU A 73 11.40 9.01 -16.75
N ASN A 74 12.10 8.20 -17.52
CA ASN A 74 13.55 8.05 -17.43
C ASN A 74 14.15 8.24 -18.83
N TYR A 75 15.08 9.19 -18.95
CA TYR A 75 15.80 9.46 -20.18
C TYR A 75 17.29 9.17 -20.01
N THR A 76 17.89 8.44 -20.95
CA THR A 76 19.32 8.07 -20.95
C THR A 76 19.99 8.55 -22.24
N PHE A 77 21.18 9.13 -22.11
CA PHE A 77 21.94 9.75 -23.21
C PHE A 77 22.84 8.74 -23.92
#